data_AF-A0A975H7A8-F1
#
_entry.id   AF-A0A975H7A8-F1
#
_cell.length_a   1.000
_cell.length_b   1.000
_cell.length_c   1.000
_cell.angle_alpha   90.00
_cell.angle_beta   90.00
_cell.angle_gamma   90.00
#
_symmetry.space_group_name_H-M   'P 1'
#
loop_
_entity.id
_entity.type
_entity.pdbx_description
1 polymer ?
#
loop_
_entity_poly.entity_id
_entity_poly.type
_entity_poly.pdbx_seq_one_letter_code
_entity_poly.pdbx_strand_id
1 'polypeptide(L)'
;MKLACPHCHRPAMPAWRKLCLGAARSVACGACGHPVSVAFWPAMGAMLPSVLMVGAAYALAPANPLAFALAMLLGTVPYALLHLYAVPLVKR
;
A
#
# COMPACT_ATOMS: atom_id res chain seq x y z
N MET A 1 7.65 -7.55 9.30
CA MET A 1 7.07 -7.07 8.01
C MET A 1 6.87 -8.26 7.06
N LYS A 2 5.65 -8.48 6.54
CA LYS A 2 5.33 -9.59 5.61
C LYS A 2 5.77 -9.25 4.17
N LEU A 3 7.08 -9.20 3.95
CA LEU A 3 7.74 -9.01 2.65
C LEU A 3 8.38 -10.31 2.12
N ALA A 4 8.18 -11.43 2.84
CA ALA A 4 8.70 -12.72 2.43
C ALA A 4 7.97 -13.22 1.18
N CYS A 5 8.75 -13.72 0.22
CA CYS A 5 8.24 -14.38 -0.96
C CYS A 5 7.52 -15.68 -0.56
N PRO A 6 6.31 -15.95 -1.05
CA PRO A 6 5.61 -17.22 -0.76
C PRO A 6 6.24 -18.44 -1.46
N HIS A 7 7.17 -18.25 -2.40
CA HIS A 7 7.90 -19.34 -3.06
C HIS A 7 9.19 -19.73 -2.32
N CYS A 8 10.02 -18.75 -1.98
CA CYS A 8 11.35 -19.00 -1.42
C CYS A 8 11.52 -18.52 0.02
N HIS A 9 10.49 -17.93 0.63
CA HIS A 9 10.46 -17.37 1.99
C HIS A 9 11.51 -16.30 2.31
N ARG A 10 12.33 -15.91 1.33
CA ARG A 10 13.29 -14.81 1.40
C ARG A 10 12.58 -13.46 1.15
N PRO A 11 13.16 -12.33 1.61
CA PRO A 11 12.62 -11.01 1.29
C PRO A 11 12.54 -10.83 -0.23
N ALA A 12 11.31 -10.67 -0.73
CA ALA A 12 11.07 -10.63 -2.17
C ALA A 12 11.53 -9.32 -2.81
N MET A 13 11.33 -8.21 -2.09
CA MET A 13 11.63 -6.85 -2.52
C MET A 13 11.68 -5.90 -1.30
N PRO A 14 12.29 -4.72 -1.43
CA PRO A 14 12.26 -3.71 -0.37
C PRO A 14 10.86 -3.06 -0.23
N ALA A 15 10.56 -2.55 0.97
CA ALA A 15 9.26 -1.98 1.32
C ALA A 15 8.81 -0.83 0.41
N TRP A 16 9.74 0.06 0.02
CA TRP A 16 9.44 1.16 -0.91
C TRP A 16 8.98 0.64 -2.28
N ARG A 17 9.58 -0.46 -2.76
CA ARG A 17 9.20 -1.06 -4.04
C ARG A 17 7.83 -1.74 -3.96
N LYS A 18 7.46 -2.25 -2.77
CA LYS A 18 6.10 -2.74 -2.49
C LYS A 18 5.08 -1.60 -2.48
N LEU A 19 5.42 -0.42 -1.96
CA LEU A 19 4.55 0.76 -2.02
C LEU A 19 4.32 1.25 -3.47
N CYS A 20 5.31 1.08 -4.35
CA CYS A 20 5.16 1.37 -5.77
C CYS A 20 4.49 0.22 -6.57
N LEU A 21 4.30 -0.97 -5.98
CA LEU A 21 3.52 -2.04 -6.59
C LEU A 21 2.04 -1.72 -6.41
N GLY A 22 1.40 -1.24 -7.47
CA GLY A 22 -0.06 -1.18 -7.51
C GLY A 22 -0.69 -2.56 -7.35
N ALA A 23 -1.91 -2.62 -6.80
CA ALA A 23 -2.64 -3.85 -6.50
C ALA A 23 -2.82 -4.81 -7.71
N ALA A 24 -2.73 -4.30 -8.94
CA ALA A 24 -2.86 -5.08 -10.18
C ALA A 24 -1.52 -5.54 -10.79
N ARG A 25 -0.37 -5.12 -10.24
CA ARG A 25 0.95 -5.47 -10.78
C ARG A 25 1.54 -6.69 -10.09
N SER A 26 2.09 -7.59 -10.89
CA SER A 26 2.99 -8.66 -10.45
C SER A 26 4.43 -8.26 -10.73
N VAL A 27 5.33 -8.57 -9.79
CA VAL A 27 6.77 -8.34 -9.94
C VAL A 27 7.53 -9.60 -9.60
N ALA A 28 8.62 -9.86 -10.32
CA ALA A 28 9.51 -10.97 -10.04
C ALA A 28 10.21 -10.76 -8.70
N CYS A 29 10.21 -11.79 -7.85
CA CYS A 29 10.95 -11.81 -6.60
C CYS A 29 12.46 -11.67 -6.88
N GLY A 30 13.14 -10.74 -6.21
CA GLY A 30 14.59 -10.52 -6.40
C GLY A 30 15.47 -11.71 -6.01
N ALA A 31 14.97 -12.61 -5.16
CA ALA A 31 15.70 -13.79 -4.70
C ALA A 31 15.51 -15.05 -5.58
N CYS A 32 14.30 -15.33 -6.07
CA CYS A 32 14.01 -16.58 -6.80
C CYS A 32 13.48 -16.34 -8.22
N GLY A 33 13.28 -15.10 -8.65
CA GLY A 33 12.76 -14.76 -9.98
C GLY A 33 11.27 -15.05 -10.20
N HIS A 34 10.60 -15.80 -9.32
CA HIS A 34 9.18 -16.10 -9.50
C HIS A 34 8.28 -14.87 -9.34
N PRO A 35 7.19 -14.76 -10.14
CA PRO A 35 6.25 -13.66 -10.06
C PRO A 35 5.48 -13.72 -8.73
N VAL A 36 5.49 -12.60 -8.01
CA VAL A 36 4.69 -12.41 -6.81
C VAL A 36 3.75 -11.22 -7.02
N SER A 37 2.54 -11.32 -6.49
CA SER A 37 1.56 -10.23 -6.54
C SER A 37 1.06 -9.88 -5.15
N VAL A 38 0.37 -8.75 -5.09
CA VAL A 38 -0.27 -8.25 -3.90
C VAL A 38 -1.69 -8.81 -3.86
N ALA A 39 -2.15 -9.31 -2.69
CA ALA A 39 -3.51 -9.82 -2.58
C ALA A 39 -4.54 -8.70 -2.79
N PHE A 40 -5.40 -8.86 -3.80
CA PHE A 40 -6.33 -7.82 -4.26
C PHE A 40 -7.33 -7.40 -3.17
N TRP A 41 -7.95 -8.37 -2.48
CA TRP A 41 -8.93 -8.13 -1.41
C TRP A 41 -8.38 -7.28 -0.25
N PRO A 42 -7.25 -7.62 0.38
CA PRO A 42 -6.67 -6.77 1.42
C PRO A 42 -6.14 -5.44 0.88
N ALA A 43 -5.72 -5.35 -0.38
CA ALA A 43 -5.35 -4.08 -1.00
C ALA A 43 -6.56 -3.13 -1.15
N MET A 44 -7.72 -3.67 -1.55
CA MET A 44 -8.99 -2.91 -1.57
C MET A 44 -9.43 -2.47 -0.16
N GLY A 45 -9.33 -3.37 0.83
CA GLY A 45 -9.63 -3.04 2.22
C GLY A 45 -8.73 -1.92 2.78
N ALA A 46 -7.45 -1.91 2.39
CA ALA A 46 -6.53 -0.84 2.76
C ALA A 46 -6.85 0.50 2.08
N MET A 47 -7.48 0.52 0.89
CA MET A 47 -7.88 1.77 0.20
C MET A 47 -9.04 2.49 0.89
N LEU A 48 -9.96 1.76 1.55
CA LEU A 48 -11.15 2.34 2.19
C LEU A 48 -10.87 3.53 3.12
N PRO A 49 -9.95 3.45 4.11
CA PRO A 49 -9.63 4.59 4.97
C PRO A 49 -8.98 5.75 4.21
N SER A 50 -8.20 5.47 3.16
CA SER A 50 -7.58 6.53 2.36
C SER A 50 -8.60 7.31 1.52
N VAL A 51 -9.60 6.64 0.96
CA VAL A 51 -10.67 7.29 0.17
C VAL A 51 -11.51 8.19 1.07
N LEU A 52 -11.86 7.74 2.27
CA LEU A 52 -12.60 8.54 3.25
C LEU A 52 -11.82 9.78 3.68
N MET A 53 -10.52 9.65 3.96
CA MET A 53 -9.68 10.79 4.36
C MET A 53 -9.45 11.79 3.24
N VAL A 54 -9.25 11.34 1.99
CA VAL A 54 -9.14 12.24 0.85
C VAL A 54 -10.45 12.99 0.61
N GLY A 55 -11.60 12.32 0.73
CA GLY A 55 -12.91 12.96 0.65
C GLY A 55 -13.11 14.04 1.72
N ALA A 56 -12.75 13.73 2.98
CA ALA A 56 -12.79 14.70 4.07
C ALA A 56 -11.84 15.89 3.83
N ALA A 57 -10.61 15.63 3.37
CA ALA A 57 -9.63 16.66 3.03
C ALA A 57 -10.16 17.60 1.94
N TYR A 58 -10.79 17.07 0.90
CA TYR A 58 -11.35 17.87 -0.20
C TYR A 58 -12.49 18.79 0.29
N ALA A 59 -13.30 18.32 1.24
CA ALA A 59 -14.35 19.15 1.86
C ALA A 59 -13.78 20.26 2.76
N LEU A 60 -12.61 20.04 3.37
CA LEU A 60 -11.91 21.00 4.24
C LEU A 60 -10.97 21.95 3.47
N ALA A 61 -10.68 21.66 2.21
CA ALA A 61 -9.75 22.41 1.35
C ALA A 61 -10.02 23.92 1.24
N PRO A 62 -11.27 24.41 1.08
CA PRO A 62 -11.51 25.84 0.91
C PRO A 62 -11.38 26.65 2.21
N ALA A 63 -11.39 25.99 3.37
CA ALA A 63 -11.40 26.66 4.68
C ALA A 63 -9.99 26.88 5.26
N ASN A 64 -9.06 25.95 5.04
CA ASN A 64 -7.70 26.04 5.59
C ASN A 64 -6.69 25.20 4.79
N PRO A 65 -5.74 25.81 4.04
CA PRO A 65 -4.75 25.06 3.27
C PRO A 65 -3.80 24.23 4.16
N LEU A 66 -3.56 24.68 5.39
CA LEU A 66 -2.80 23.94 6.40
C LEU A 66 -3.54 22.68 6.86
N ALA A 67 -4.86 22.77 7.07
CA ALA A 67 -5.68 21.62 7.43
C ALA A 67 -5.76 20.60 6.30
N PHE A 68 -5.80 21.07 5.04
CA PHE A 68 -5.70 20.22 3.86
C PHE A 68 -4.37 19.45 3.79
N ALA A 69 -3.24 20.15 3.99
CA ALA A 69 -1.92 19.52 4.00
C ALA A 69 -1.80 18.48 5.13
N LEU A 70 -2.30 18.80 6.33
CA LEU A 70 -2.31 17.87 7.46
C LEU A 70 -3.16 16.63 7.17
N ALA A 71 -4.36 16.81 6.59
CA ALA A 71 -5.27 15.73 6.23
C ALA A 71 -4.69 14.82 5.15
N MET A 72 -3.95 15.36 4.17
CA MET A 72 -3.23 14.57 3.17
C MET A 72 -2.12 13.71 3.80
N LEU A 73 -1.34 14.28 4.72
CA LEU A 73 -0.32 13.54 5.47
C LEU A 73 -0.95 12.44 6.34
N LEU A 74 -2.02 12.78 7.06
CA LEU A 74 -2.79 11.85 7.89
C LEU A 74 -3.53 10.78 7.08
N GLY A 75 -3.83 10.99 5.79
CA GLY A 75 -4.42 9.97 4.93
C GLY A 75 -3.37 9.02 4.34
N THR A 76 -2.24 9.56 3.90
CA THR A 76 -1.21 8.82 3.15
C THR A 76 -0.32 7.95 4.04
N VAL A 77 0.09 8.44 5.21
CA VAL A 77 0.97 7.71 6.14
C VAL A 77 0.31 6.43 6.68
N PRO A 78 -0.91 6.45 7.24
CA PRO A 78 -1.55 5.23 7.70
C PRO A 78 -1.92 4.30 6.54
N TYR A 79 -2.29 4.82 5.36
CA TYR A 79 -2.48 3.98 4.17
C TYR A 79 -1.21 3.20 3.83
N ALA A 80 -0.05 3.87 3.80
CA ALA A 80 1.23 3.21 3.52
C ALA A 80 1.55 2.14 4.58
N LEU A 81 1.32 2.43 5.86
CA LEU A 81 1.52 1.46 6.94
C LEU A 81 0.57 0.26 6.84
N LEU A 82 -0.72 0.50 6.60
CA LEU A 82 -1.73 -0.55 6.40
C LEU A 82 -1.38 -1.40 5.18
N HIS A 83 -0.99 -0.77 4.06
CA HIS A 83 -0.60 -1.49 2.86
C HIS A 83 0.65 -2.36 3.09
N LEU A 84 1.60 -1.89 3.90
CA LEU A 84 2.81 -2.66 4.22
C LEU A 84 2.52 -3.85 5.15
N TYR A 85 1.65 -3.68 6.15
CA TYR A 85 1.36 -4.67 7.18
C TYR A 85 0.21 -5.62 6.85
N ALA A 86 -0.91 -5.10 6.34
CA ALA A 86 -2.15 -5.85 6.14
C ALA A 86 -2.21 -6.60 4.82
N VAL A 87 -1.37 -6.23 3.83
CA VAL A 87 -1.44 -6.79 2.49
C VAL A 87 -0.32 -7.81 2.26
N PRO A 88 -0.57 -9.12 2.43
CA PRO A 88 0.44 -10.15 2.19
C PRO A 88 0.74 -10.31 0.69
N LEU A 89 1.96 -10.77 0.41
CA LEU A 89 2.36 -11.22 -0.92
C LEU A 89 1.75 -12.60 -1.18
N VAL A 90 1.12 -12.77 -2.34
CA VAL A 90 0.54 -14.03 -2.80
C VAL A 90 1.24 -14.52 -4.05
N LYS A 91 1.17 -15.83 -4.28
CA LYS A 91 1.65 -16.47 -5.50
C LYS A 91 0.71 -16.06 -6.65
N ARG A 92 1.25 -15.72 -7.82
CA ARG A 92 0.46 -15.46 -9.04
C ARG A 92 0.77 -16.51 -10.09
#